data_AF-A0A699ZJ49-F1
#
_entry.id   AF-A0A699ZJ49-F1
#
_cell.length_a   1.000
_cell.length_b   1.000
_cell.length_c   1.000
_cell.angle_alpha   90.00
_cell.angle_beta   90.00
_cell.angle_gamma   90.00
#
_symmetry.space_group_name_H-M   'P 1'
#
loop_
_entity.id
_entity.type
_entity.pdbx_description
1 polymer ?
#
loop_
_entity_poly.entity_id
_entity_poly.type
_entity_poly.pdbx_seq_one_letter_code
_entity_poly.pdbx_strand_id
1 'polypeptide(L)' 'MPANMTLNMQAMLPRNRTYVQYSGSLTTPPCSEGVLWHVFTNPVTISLRQLRAYELAVGLKEW' A
#
# COMPACT_ATOMS: atom_id res chain seq x y z
N MET A 1 0.39 19.63 6.30
CA MET A 1 -0.42 19.35 5.09
C MET A 1 -1.21 20.60 4.77
N PRO A 2 -1.11 21.21 3.57
CA PRO A 2 -1.92 22.38 3.23
C PRO A 2 -3.41 22.00 3.22
N ALA A 3 -4.26 22.95 3.63
CA ALA A 3 -5.69 22.73 3.89
C ALA A 3 -6.55 22.37 2.65
N ASN A 4 -5.96 22.19 1.47
CA ASN A 4 -6.66 21.90 0.22
C ASN A 4 -5.86 20.97 -0.69
N MET A 5 -5.60 19.74 -0.22
CA MET A 5 -4.94 18.69 -1.01
C MET A 5 -5.96 17.60 -1.34
N THR A 6 -6.26 17.43 -2.63
CA THR A 6 -7.13 16.37 -3.11
C THR A 6 -6.29 15.13 -3.44
N LEU A 7 -6.68 13.98 -2.89
CA LEU A 7 -6.06 12.68 -3.18
C LEU A 7 -7.02 11.84 -4.03
N ASN A 8 -6.62 11.53 -5.26
CA ASN A 8 -7.38 10.65 -6.14
C ASN A 8 -6.93 9.19 -5.95
N MET A 9 -7.73 8.39 -5.26
CA MET A 9 -7.44 6.98 -4.97
C MET A 9 -7.48 6.11 -6.23
N GLN A 10 -8.35 6.44 -7.20
CA GLN A 10 -8.48 5.67 -8.43
C GLN A 10 -7.21 5.77 -9.29
N ALA A 11 -6.49 6.90 -9.19
CA ALA A 11 -5.21 7.10 -9.87
C ALA A 11 -4.06 6.25 -9.27
N MET A 12 -4.24 5.68 -8.07
CA MET A 12 -3.26 4.81 -7.41
C MET A 12 -3.43 3.34 -7.80
N LEU A 13 -4.48 2.99 -8.53
CA LEU A 13 -4.73 1.61 -8.97
C LEU A 13 -4.00 1.32 -10.29
N PRO A 14 -3.56 0.08 -10.52
CA PRO A 14 -3.06 -0.34 -11.82
C PRO A 14 -4.11 -0.17 -12.92
N ARG A 15 -3.67 0.13 -14.15
CA ARG A 15 -4.56 0.17 -15.33
C ARG A 15 -5.20 -1.20 -15.59
N ASN A 16 -4.40 -2.26 -15.52
CA ASN A 16 -4.89 -3.63 -15.61
C ASN A 16 -5.21 -4.15 -14.20
N ARG A 17 -6.48 -4.46 -13.97
CA ARG A 17 -7.03 -4.86 -12.67
C ARG A 17 -7.09 -6.36 -12.46
N THR A 18 -6.38 -7.18 -13.26
CA THR A 18 -6.23 -8.60 -12.94
C THR A 18 -5.66 -8.76 -11.53
N TYR A 19 -6.28 -9.61 -10.72
CA TYR A 19 -5.90 -9.88 -9.35
C TYR A 19 -5.99 -11.38 -9.03
N VAL A 20 -5.27 -11.80 -8.00
CA VAL A 20 -5.47 -13.09 -7.33
C VAL A 20 -6.31 -12.85 -6.09
N GLN A 21 -7.25 -13.75 -5.82
CA GLN A 21 -8.13 -13.69 -4.66
C GLN A 21 -7.89 -14.90 -3.75
N TYR A 22 -7.83 -14.65 -2.44
CA TYR A 22 -7.76 -15.72 -1.44
C TYR A 22 -8.30 -15.26 -0.08
N SER A 23 -8.77 -16.22 0.72
CA SER A 23 -9.11 -15.98 2.13
C SER A 23 -7.83 -16.02 2.97
N GLY A 24 -7.61 -14.99 3.79
CA GLY A 24 -6.44 -14.85 4.64
C GLY A 24 -6.73 -14.10 5.94
N SER A 25 -5.72 -13.42 6.47
CA SER A 25 -5.77 -12.72 7.75
C SER A 25 -5.24 -11.28 7.65
N LEU A 26 -5.35 -10.53 8.74
CA LEU A 26 -4.65 -9.26 8.90
C LEU A 26 -3.14 -9.49 8.98
N THR A 27 -2.35 -8.61 8.35
CA THR A 27 -0.86 -8.69 8.34
C THR A 27 -0.20 -8.03 9.56
N THR A 28 -1.01 -7.60 10.53
CA THR A 28 -0.57 -6.99 11.78
C THR A 28 -1.35 -7.59 12.94
N PRO A 29 -0.75 -7.68 14.16
CA PRO A 29 -1.47 -8.14 15.35
C PRO A 29 -2.84 -7.45 15.50
N PRO A 30 -3.91 -8.18 15.81
CA PRO A 30 -3.96 -9.57 16.30
C PRO A 30 -3.97 -10.67 15.22
N CYS A 31 -3.70 -10.34 13.94
CA CYS A 31 -3.63 -11.31 12.84
C CYS A 31 -4.95 -12.08 12.60
N SER A 32 -6.10 -11.46 12.88
CA SER A 32 -7.42 -12.08 12.71
C SER A 32 -7.65 -12.60 11.29
N GLU A 33 -8.20 -13.81 11.18
CA GLU A 33 -8.58 -14.45 9.91
C GLU A 33 -9.94 -13.94 9.38
N GLY A 34 -10.31 -14.40 8.18
CA GLY A 34 -11.57 -14.05 7.52
C GLY A 34 -11.49 -12.88 6.54
N VAL A 35 -10.27 -12.43 6.21
CA VAL A 35 -10.04 -11.33 5.26
C VAL A 35 -10.03 -11.89 3.83
N LEU A 36 -10.91 -11.40 2.96
CA LEU A 36 -10.88 -11.72 1.53
C LEU A 36 -9.90 -10.78 0.80
N TRP A 37 -8.68 -11.26 0.55
CA TRP A 37 -7.63 -10.50 -0.10
C TRP A 37 -7.81 -10.44 -1.62
N HIS A 38 -7.49 -9.28 -2.18
CA HIS A 38 -7.41 -9.03 -3.62
C HIS A 38 -6.04 -8.43 -3.94
N VAL A 39 -5.15 -9.20 -4.56
CA VAL A 39 -3.78 -8.76 -4.87
C VAL A 39 -3.67 -8.55 -6.37
N PHE A 40 -3.55 -7.29 -6.80
CA PHE A 40 -3.34 -6.96 -8.22
C PHE A 40 -2.01 -7.54 -8.70
N THR A 41 -2.04 -8.21 -9.87
CA THR A 41 -0.85 -8.85 -10.44
C THR A 41 -0.02 -7.90 -11.31
N ASN A 42 -0.54 -6.72 -11.60
CA ASN A 42 0.15 -5.67 -12.34
C ASN A 42 0.56 -4.57 -11.33
N PRO A 43 1.86 -4.36 -11.06
CA PRO A 43 2.31 -3.39 -10.07
C PRO A 43 2.20 -1.94 -10.57
N VAL A 44 2.11 -1.00 -9.63
CA VAL A 44 2.36 0.43 -9.88
C VAL A 44 3.82 0.73 -9.51
N THR A 45 4.47 1.58 -10.29
CA THR A 45 5.89 1.92 -10.10
C THR A 45 6.08 3.04 -9.08
N ILE A 46 7.13 2.92 -8.26
CA ILE A 46 7.63 3.97 -7.38
C ILE A 46 9.07 4.34 -7.79
N SER A 47 9.44 5.62 -7.70
CA SER A 47 10.83 6.03 -7.94
C SER A 47 11.73 5.70 -6.75
N LEU A 48 13.03 5.54 -6.99
CA LEU A 48 14.01 5.29 -5.93
C LEU A 48 14.00 6.37 -4.83
N ARG A 49 13.77 7.64 -5.21
CA ARG A 49 13.66 8.75 -4.25
C ARG A 49 12.45 8.60 -3.34
N GLN A 50 11.30 8.20 -3.89
CA GLN A 50 10.08 7.98 -3.11
C GLN A 50 10.23 6.79 -2.17
N LEU A 51 10.86 5.70 -2.64
CA LEU A 51 11.15 4.52 -1.81
C LEU A 51 12.00 4.90 -0.59
N ARG A 52 13.12 5.60 -0.81
CA ARG A 52 14.00 6.06 0.29
C ARG A 52 13.27 7.00 1.26
N ALA A 53 12.46 7.91 0.74
CA ALA A 53 11.68 8.82 1.59
C ALA A 53 10.66 8.05 2.46
N TYR A 54 10.04 7.00 1.92
CA TYR A 54 9.14 6.13 2.66
C TYR A 54 9.89 5.33 3.74
N GLU A 55 11.02 4.70 3.40
CA GLU A 55 11.86 3.95 4.34
C GLU A 55 12.32 4.82 5.53
N LEU A 56 12.74 6.06 5.27
CA LEU A 56 13.11 7.01 6.31
C LEU A 56 11.92 7.42 7.19
N ALA A 57 10.72 7.55 6.60
CA ALA A 57 9.53 7.97 7.33
C ALA A 57 8.98 6.88 8.27
N VAL A 58 9.13 5.60 7.91
CA VAL A 58 8.67 4.45 8.72
C VAL A 58 9.78 3.83 9.56
N GLY A 59 11.03 4.17 9.28
CA GLY A 59 12.21 3.63 9.95
C GLY A 59 12.34 4.06 11.40
N LEU A 60 13.25 3.41 12.11
CA LEU A 60 13.57 3.73 13.50
C LEU A 60 14.17 5.14 13.57
N LYS A 61 13.62 5.99 14.45
CA LYS A 61 14.32 7.17 14.90
C LYS A 61 15.37 6.75 15.91
N GLU A 62 16.60 7.23 15.75
CA GLU A 62 17.57 7.19 16.83
C GLU A 62 17.03 8.02 18.01
N TRP A 63 17.07 7.42 19.21
CA TRP A 63 16.58 7.99 20.46
C TRP A 63 17.69 8.78 21.14
#